data_AF-A0A7V1JF38-F1
#
_entry.id   AF-A0A7V1JF38-F1
#
_cell.length_a   1.000
_cell.length_b   1.000
_cell.length_c   1.000
_cell.angle_alpha   90.00
_cell.angle_beta   90.00
_cell.angle_gamma   90.00
#
_symmetry.space_group_name_H-M   'P 1'
#
loop_
_entity.id
_entity.type
_entity.pdbx_description
1 polymer ?
#
loop_
_entity_poly.entity_id
_entity_poly.type
_entity_poly.pdbx_seq_one_letter_code
_entity_poly.pdbx_strand_id
1 'polypeptide(L)'
;MAAYGFSNIRRVFFYGGTYFPKDANYGIPSYKSVLTEISKYYRENREAIFAQSLDFYNRIFEESGKFSIFNINIKRINDAIKKDNSINVDYVKKLLNEGALEFKLHFDGDNGGIDESPKFFHFSALELLSWDYIINKNRDSLSKGVFTLKKIASGGVFDHVGGGFHRYSTDKKWIIPHFEKLTEVNANA
;
A
#
# COMPACT_ATOMS: atom_id res chain seq x y z
N MET A 1 -7.20 2.91 8.80
CA MET A 1 -6.87 4.36 8.88
C MET A 1 -7.87 5.06 7.98
N ALA A 2 -8.65 6.00 8.47
CA ALA A 2 -9.69 6.64 7.65
C ALA A 2 -9.05 7.77 6.83
N ALA A 3 -8.98 7.60 5.51
CA ALA A 3 -8.56 8.66 4.61
C ALA A 3 -9.75 9.58 4.30
N TYR A 4 -9.55 10.89 4.44
CA TYR A 4 -10.52 11.91 4.05
C TYR A 4 -10.02 12.59 2.79
N GLY A 5 -10.88 12.66 1.77
CA GLY A 5 -10.63 13.39 0.54
C GLY A 5 -11.68 14.46 0.30
N PHE A 6 -11.24 15.63 -0.12
CA PHE A 6 -12.09 16.75 -0.47
C PHE A 6 -12.02 16.97 -1.98
N SER A 7 -13.18 16.82 -2.62
CA SER A 7 -13.35 17.04 -4.05
C SER A 7 -14.36 18.16 -4.31
N ASN A 8 -14.15 18.91 -5.39
CA ASN A 8 -15.15 19.87 -5.83
C ASN A 8 -16.36 19.17 -6.51
N ILE A 9 -17.38 19.93 -6.90
CA ILE A 9 -18.58 19.39 -7.56
C ILE A 9 -18.30 18.72 -8.92
N ARG A 10 -17.15 19.01 -9.53
CA ARG A 10 -16.65 18.35 -10.74
C ARG A 10 -15.80 17.10 -10.44
N ARG A 11 -15.80 16.64 -9.17
CA ARG A 11 -15.05 15.48 -8.65
C ARG A 11 -13.53 15.60 -8.77
N VAL A 12 -12.99 16.82 -8.86
CA VAL A 12 -11.53 17.02 -8.85
C VAL A 12 -11.06 17.12 -7.41
N PHE A 13 -10.12 16.25 -7.03
CA PHE A 13 -9.49 16.19 -5.71
C PHE A 13 -8.52 17.36 -5.52
N PHE A 14 -8.59 18.03 -4.36
CA PHE A 14 -7.71 19.17 -4.08
C PHE A 14 -7.10 19.19 -2.67
N TYR A 15 -7.58 18.35 -1.74
CA TYR A 15 -6.99 18.20 -0.42
C TYR A 15 -7.36 16.85 0.19
N GLY A 16 -6.48 16.27 1.00
CA GLY A 16 -6.80 15.10 1.79
C GLY A 16 -5.83 14.85 2.94
N GLY A 17 -6.21 13.94 3.82
CA GLY A 17 -5.41 13.54 4.97
C GLY A 17 -5.90 12.23 5.58
N THR A 18 -5.08 11.61 6.42
CA THR A 18 -5.27 10.24 6.92
C THR A 18 -5.73 10.17 8.38
N TYR A 19 -5.68 11.29 9.12
CA TYR A 19 -6.24 11.39 10.46
C TYR A 19 -6.46 12.85 10.86
N PHE A 20 -7.69 13.19 11.23
CA PHE A 20 -8.05 14.47 11.82
C PHE A 20 -8.76 14.23 13.15
N PRO A 21 -8.13 14.54 14.29
CA PRO A 21 -8.74 14.31 15.60
C PRO A 21 -9.96 15.21 15.83
N LYS A 22 -10.81 14.85 16.80
CA LYS A 22 -11.95 15.68 17.21
C LYS A 22 -11.51 17.06 17.70
N ASP A 23 -10.44 17.08 18.49
CA ASP A 23 -9.82 18.27 19.05
C ASP A 23 -8.38 18.36 18.56
N ALA A 24 -7.86 19.56 18.32
CA ALA A 24 -6.50 19.75 17.82
C ALA A 24 -5.49 19.29 18.88
N ASN A 25 -4.52 18.47 18.48
CA ASN A 25 -3.48 18.00 19.39
C ASN A 25 -2.19 17.65 18.63
N TYR A 26 -1.04 17.79 19.29
CA TYR A 26 0.29 17.48 18.74
C TYR A 26 0.57 18.11 17.36
N GLY A 27 0.11 19.35 17.14
CA GLY A 27 0.27 20.05 15.85
C GLY A 27 -0.64 19.57 14.72
N ILE A 28 -1.50 18.57 14.98
CA ILE A 28 -2.49 18.07 14.02
C ILE A 28 -3.79 18.86 14.19
N PRO A 29 -4.32 19.50 13.13
CA PRO A 29 -5.54 20.28 13.22
C PRO A 29 -6.75 19.37 13.44
N SER A 30 -7.75 19.89 14.17
CA SER A 30 -9.01 19.16 14.36
C SER A 30 -9.77 19.01 13.04
N TYR A 31 -10.61 17.99 12.95
CA TYR A 31 -11.48 17.81 11.79
C TYR A 31 -12.34 19.05 11.51
N LYS A 32 -12.86 19.71 12.57
CA LYS A 32 -13.64 20.94 12.44
C LYS A 32 -12.81 22.10 11.87
N SER A 33 -11.57 22.26 12.33
CA SER A 33 -10.65 23.29 11.83
C SER A 33 -10.34 23.08 10.35
N VAL A 34 -10.03 21.83 9.97
CA VAL A 34 -9.75 21.45 8.59
C VAL A 34 -10.96 21.75 7.69
N LEU A 35 -12.16 21.34 8.09
CA LEU A 35 -13.39 21.63 7.33
C LEU A 35 -13.63 23.12 7.15
N THR A 36 -13.41 23.91 8.20
CA THR A 36 -13.62 25.35 8.17
C THR A 36 -12.67 26.02 7.18
N GLU A 37 -11.38 25.66 7.23
CA GLU A 37 -10.41 26.28 6.34
C GLU A 37 -10.50 25.80 4.89
N ILE A 38 -10.81 24.52 4.68
CA ILE A 38 -11.10 24.02 3.35
C ILE A 38 -12.31 24.74 2.76
N SER A 39 -13.37 24.96 3.55
CA SER A 39 -14.57 25.67 3.09
C SER A 39 -14.26 27.12 2.72
N LYS A 40 -13.50 27.82 3.56
CA LYS A 40 -13.08 29.21 3.31
C LYS A 40 -12.20 29.30 2.07
N TYR A 41 -11.12 28.52 2.03
CA TYR A 41 -10.18 28.49 0.93
C TYR A 41 -10.86 28.13 -0.40
N TYR A 42 -11.79 27.17 -0.40
CA TYR A 42 -12.56 26.81 -1.59
C TYR A 42 -13.43 27.97 -2.12
N ARG A 43 -14.06 28.73 -1.24
CA ARG A 43 -14.87 29.90 -1.64
C ARG A 43 -14.01 31.02 -2.21
N GLU A 44 -12.86 31.27 -1.61
CA GLU A 44 -11.96 32.38 -1.98
C GLU A 44 -11.11 32.07 -3.22
N ASN A 45 -10.75 30.80 -3.45
CA ASN A 45 -9.73 30.41 -4.45
C ASN A 45 -10.24 29.38 -5.47
N ARG A 46 -11.54 29.36 -5.77
CA ARG A 46 -12.19 28.30 -6.57
C ARG A 46 -11.53 28.02 -7.92
N GLU A 47 -11.20 29.08 -8.67
CA GLU A 47 -10.53 29.02 -9.98
C GLU A 47 -9.11 28.46 -9.85
N ALA A 48 -8.33 28.99 -8.90
CA ALA A 48 -6.96 28.56 -8.64
C ALA A 48 -6.89 27.09 -8.19
N ILE A 49 -7.81 26.66 -7.33
CA ILE A 49 -7.93 25.26 -6.92
C ILE A 49 -8.19 24.36 -8.13
N PHE A 50 -9.05 24.77 -9.06
CA PHE A 50 -9.32 23.98 -10.25
C PHE A 50 -8.08 23.86 -11.14
N ALA A 51 -7.40 24.97 -11.42
CA ALA A 51 -6.18 24.97 -12.22
C ALA A 51 -5.07 24.12 -11.57
N GLN A 52 -4.83 24.29 -10.28
CA GLN A 52 -3.78 23.58 -9.54
C GLN A 52 -4.08 22.09 -9.40
N SER A 53 -5.35 21.72 -9.23
CA SER A 53 -5.75 20.31 -9.14
C SER A 53 -5.72 19.62 -10.50
N LEU A 54 -6.05 20.34 -11.58
CA LEU A 54 -5.91 19.82 -12.94
C LEU A 54 -4.44 19.63 -13.32
N ASP A 55 -3.57 20.57 -12.94
CA ASP A 55 -2.12 20.49 -13.10
C ASP A 55 -1.51 19.34 -12.28
N PHE A 56 -1.99 19.12 -11.05
CA PHE A 56 -1.64 17.94 -10.24
C PHE A 56 -2.09 16.62 -10.89
N TYR A 57 -3.33 16.57 -11.40
CA TYR A 57 -3.82 15.42 -12.18
C TYR A 57 -2.91 15.16 -13.38
N ASN A 58 -2.66 16.19 -14.20
CA ASN A 58 -1.81 16.05 -15.38
C ASN A 58 -0.39 15.60 -14.99
N ARG A 59 0.22 16.15 -13.93
CA ARG A 59 1.51 15.67 -13.43
C ARG A 59 1.47 14.21 -12.98
N ILE A 60 0.49 13.77 -12.19
CA ILE A 60 0.39 12.36 -11.80
C ILE A 60 0.26 11.46 -13.03
N PHE A 61 -0.53 11.84 -14.03
CA PHE A 61 -0.78 11.01 -15.20
C PHE A 61 0.32 11.10 -16.27
N GLU A 62 1.00 12.22 -16.42
CA GLU A 62 2.14 12.40 -17.33
C GLU A 62 3.46 11.89 -16.72
N GLU A 63 3.66 12.07 -15.41
CA GLU A 63 4.81 11.54 -14.66
C GLU A 63 4.58 10.13 -14.11
N SER A 64 3.45 9.48 -14.40
CA SER A 64 3.17 8.07 -14.04
C SER A 64 4.18 7.05 -14.63
N GLY A 65 5.19 7.50 -15.38
CA GLY A 65 6.40 6.74 -15.65
C GLY A 65 7.42 6.66 -14.50
N LYS A 66 7.27 7.45 -13.41
CA LYS A 66 8.29 7.61 -12.36
C LYS A 66 7.80 7.42 -10.91
N PHE A 67 6.51 7.52 -10.62
CA PHE A 67 6.01 7.28 -9.25
C PHE A 67 5.66 5.80 -9.04
N SER A 68 6.55 5.11 -8.33
CA SER A 68 6.38 3.70 -7.92
C SER A 68 5.16 3.54 -7.00
N ILE A 69 4.52 2.37 -7.13
CA ILE A 69 3.24 1.83 -6.58
C ILE A 69 2.23 1.49 -7.69
N PHE A 70 2.20 2.22 -8.82
CA PHE A 70 1.31 1.91 -9.96
C PHE A 70 2.01 1.33 -11.20
N ASN A 71 3.25 0.86 -11.07
CA ASN A 71 4.00 0.27 -12.18
C ASN A 71 3.59 -1.17 -12.54
N ILE A 72 2.51 -1.69 -11.95
CA ILE A 72 1.65 -2.60 -12.71
C ILE A 72 0.81 -1.70 -13.60
N ASN A 73 1.35 -1.39 -14.79
CA ASN A 73 0.76 -0.49 -15.75
C ASN A 73 -0.60 -1.05 -16.23
N ILE A 74 -1.68 -0.79 -15.46
CA ILE A 74 -3.04 -1.29 -15.71
C ILE A 74 -3.52 -0.89 -17.11
N LYS A 75 -3.00 0.21 -17.65
CA LYS A 75 -3.25 0.62 -19.04
C LYS A 75 -2.67 -0.38 -20.04
N ARG A 76 -1.41 -0.81 -19.86
CA ARG A 76 -0.81 -1.89 -20.68
C ARG A 76 -1.54 -3.22 -20.52
N ILE A 77 -1.98 -3.57 -19.32
CA ILE A 77 -2.79 -4.78 -19.07
C ILE A 77 -4.10 -4.70 -19.86
N ASN A 78 -4.82 -3.58 -19.72
CA ASN A 78 -6.09 -3.38 -20.42
C ASN A 78 -5.92 -3.34 -21.94
N ASP A 79 -4.86 -2.72 -22.45
CA ASP A 79 -4.58 -2.67 -23.89
C ASP A 79 -4.16 -4.04 -24.44
N ALA A 80 -3.43 -4.85 -23.66
CA ALA A 80 -3.10 -6.23 -24.00
C ALA A 80 -4.34 -7.14 -24.01
N ILE A 81 -5.21 -7.02 -22.99
CA ILE A 81 -6.46 -7.79 -22.89
C ILE A 81 -7.41 -7.42 -24.05
N LYS A 82 -7.52 -6.12 -24.39
CA LYS A 82 -8.43 -5.63 -25.45
C LYS A 82 -8.04 -6.06 -26.86
N LYS A 83 -6.74 -6.29 -27.13
CA LYS A 83 -6.27 -6.50 -28.50
C LYS A 83 -6.40 -7.95 -28.98
N ASP A 84 -6.36 -8.92 -28.08
CA ASP A 84 -6.27 -10.34 -28.44
C ASP A 84 -7.34 -11.22 -27.76
N ASN A 85 -8.18 -10.65 -26.88
CA ASN A 85 -9.13 -11.38 -26.02
C ASN A 85 -8.51 -12.57 -25.23
N SER A 86 -7.19 -12.66 -25.18
CA SER A 86 -6.45 -13.73 -24.55
C SER A 86 -5.32 -13.15 -23.70
N ILE A 87 -5.24 -13.61 -22.46
CA ILE A 87 -4.14 -13.28 -21.58
C ILE A 87 -2.97 -14.18 -21.98
N ASN A 88 -1.94 -13.61 -22.60
CA ASN A 88 -0.73 -14.35 -22.96
C ASN A 88 0.01 -14.79 -21.67
N VAL A 89 0.31 -16.08 -21.56
CA VAL A 89 1.02 -16.68 -20.41
C VAL A 89 2.36 -16.01 -20.15
N ASP A 90 3.12 -15.65 -21.19
CA ASP A 90 4.42 -14.99 -21.04
C ASP A 90 4.30 -13.57 -20.49
N TYR A 91 3.18 -12.90 -20.77
CA TYR A 91 2.87 -11.60 -20.17
C TYR A 91 2.58 -11.74 -18.67
N VAL A 92 1.81 -12.74 -18.26
CA VAL A 92 1.53 -13.01 -16.84
C VAL A 92 2.81 -13.38 -16.10
N LYS A 93 3.65 -14.24 -16.69
CA LYS A 93 4.97 -14.59 -16.15
C LYS A 93 5.82 -13.35 -15.88
N LYS A 94 5.90 -12.45 -16.87
CA LYS A 94 6.60 -11.18 -16.73
C LYS A 94 6.01 -10.31 -15.61
N LEU A 95 4.69 -10.18 -15.58
CA LEU A 95 3.98 -9.39 -14.56
C LEU A 95 4.27 -9.86 -13.14
N LEU A 96 4.23 -11.18 -12.90
CA LEU A 96 4.50 -11.76 -11.58
C LEU A 96 5.94 -11.46 -11.12
N ASN A 97 6.91 -11.57 -12.04
CA ASN A 97 8.30 -11.28 -11.73
C ASN A 97 8.52 -9.78 -11.43
N GLU A 98 7.98 -8.90 -12.28
CA GLU A 98 8.07 -7.44 -12.11
C GLU A 98 7.33 -6.97 -10.84
N GLY A 99 6.15 -7.49 -10.57
CA GLY A 99 5.39 -7.15 -9.36
C GLY A 99 6.09 -7.59 -8.07
N ALA A 100 6.82 -8.71 -8.12
CA ALA A 100 7.61 -9.20 -6.99
C ALA A 100 8.90 -8.39 -6.75
N LEU A 101 9.32 -7.54 -7.70
CA LEU A 101 10.61 -6.86 -7.66
C LEU A 101 10.71 -5.88 -6.48
N GLU A 102 9.68 -5.06 -6.24
CA GLU A 102 9.69 -4.05 -5.17
C GLU A 102 9.88 -4.68 -3.79
N PHE A 103 9.16 -5.76 -3.50
CA PHE A 103 9.35 -6.50 -2.24
C PHE A 103 10.77 -7.05 -2.11
N LYS A 104 11.34 -7.58 -3.21
CA LYS A 104 12.71 -8.12 -3.22
C LYS A 104 13.77 -7.05 -3.01
N LEU A 105 13.57 -5.84 -3.56
CA LEU A 105 14.50 -4.71 -3.44
C LEU A 105 14.53 -4.15 -2.01
N HIS A 106 13.39 -4.13 -1.33
CA HIS A 106 13.27 -3.62 0.04
C HIS A 106 13.28 -4.73 1.10
N PHE A 107 13.68 -5.94 0.73
CA PHE A 107 13.67 -7.10 1.61
C PHE A 107 14.65 -6.95 2.77
N ASP A 108 14.19 -7.17 3.99
CA ASP A 108 15.02 -7.25 5.19
C ASP A 108 15.69 -8.64 5.28
N GLY A 109 16.99 -8.70 4.98
CA GLY A 109 17.77 -9.93 5.03
C GLY A 109 17.90 -10.57 6.42
N ASP A 110 17.76 -9.78 7.49
CA ASP A 110 17.97 -10.23 8.86
C ASP A 110 16.67 -10.69 9.52
N ASN A 111 15.57 -9.98 9.26
CA ASN A 111 14.27 -10.19 9.92
C ASN A 111 13.14 -10.58 8.98
N GLY A 112 13.32 -10.56 7.66
CA GLY A 112 12.28 -10.85 6.68
C GLY A 112 11.23 -9.73 6.59
N GLY A 113 10.38 -9.79 5.57
CA GLY A 113 9.49 -8.71 5.20
C GLY A 113 10.24 -7.54 4.59
N ILE A 114 9.66 -6.34 4.70
CA ILE A 114 10.25 -5.08 4.24
C ILE A 114 11.11 -4.48 5.36
N ASP A 115 12.26 -3.88 5.03
CA ASP A 115 13.17 -3.23 5.99
C ASP A 115 12.63 -1.87 6.50
N GLU A 116 11.57 -1.93 7.31
CA GLU A 116 10.85 -0.77 7.86
C GLU A 116 10.43 -0.97 9.33
N SER A 117 10.08 0.12 10.01
CA SER A 117 9.44 0.12 11.32
C SER A 117 8.38 1.23 11.38
N PRO A 118 7.13 0.98 11.82
CA PRO A 118 6.57 -0.32 12.18
C PRO A 118 6.53 -1.30 10.99
N LYS A 119 6.57 -2.60 11.27
CA LYS A 119 6.63 -3.65 10.24
C LYS A 119 5.28 -4.34 10.05
N PHE A 120 4.77 -4.31 8.82
CA PHE A 120 3.50 -4.92 8.41
C PHE A 120 3.71 -6.23 7.66
N PHE A 121 2.74 -7.15 7.73
CA PHE A 121 2.85 -8.49 7.13
C PHE A 121 2.94 -8.51 5.60
N HIS A 122 2.31 -7.54 4.94
CA HIS A 122 2.25 -7.45 3.47
C HIS A 122 1.83 -8.78 2.81
N PHE A 123 0.76 -9.42 3.30
CA PHE A 123 0.31 -10.76 2.86
C PHE A 123 0.15 -10.89 1.34
N SER A 124 -0.40 -9.89 0.66
CA SER A 124 -0.53 -9.90 -0.80
C SER A 124 0.83 -9.94 -1.51
N ALA A 125 1.87 -9.34 -0.96
CA ALA A 125 3.22 -9.42 -1.51
C ALA A 125 3.82 -10.82 -1.29
N LEU A 126 3.58 -11.44 -0.12
CA LEU A 126 4.00 -12.82 0.16
C LEU A 126 3.27 -13.83 -0.75
N GLU A 127 1.99 -13.61 -1.02
CA GLU A 127 1.22 -14.38 -1.99
C GLU A 127 1.81 -14.22 -3.40
N LEU A 128 2.14 -12.99 -3.81
CA LEU A 128 2.78 -12.71 -5.09
C LEU A 128 4.13 -13.42 -5.25
N LEU A 129 4.95 -13.48 -4.21
CA LEU A 129 6.19 -14.27 -4.21
C LEU A 129 5.92 -15.77 -4.41
N SER A 130 4.84 -16.27 -3.84
CA SER A 130 4.41 -17.66 -3.99
C SER A 130 3.99 -17.94 -5.43
N TRP A 131 3.20 -17.04 -6.04
CA TRP A 131 2.81 -17.13 -7.45
C TRP A 131 4.00 -17.04 -8.41
N ASP A 132 4.94 -16.12 -8.17
CA ASP A 132 6.17 -15.99 -8.95
C ASP A 132 6.99 -17.30 -8.88
N TYR A 133 7.10 -17.93 -7.71
CA TYR A 133 7.74 -19.24 -7.62
C TYR A 133 6.95 -20.34 -8.33
N ILE A 134 5.63 -20.43 -8.15
CA ILE A 134 4.81 -21.51 -8.75
C ILE A 134 4.92 -21.47 -10.29
N ILE A 135 4.81 -20.27 -10.87
CA ILE A 135 4.74 -20.04 -12.31
C ILE A 135 6.13 -19.90 -12.95
N ASN A 136 7.01 -19.06 -12.41
CA ASN A 136 8.33 -18.77 -12.99
C ASN A 136 9.46 -19.63 -12.39
N LYS A 137 9.18 -20.46 -11.38
CA LYS A 137 10.20 -21.23 -10.63
C LYS A 137 11.27 -20.34 -10.00
N ASN A 138 10.94 -19.09 -9.67
CA ASN A 138 11.86 -18.14 -9.06
C ASN A 138 12.20 -18.54 -7.61
N ARG A 139 13.38 -19.12 -7.41
CA ARG A 139 13.85 -19.59 -6.10
C ARG A 139 14.10 -18.46 -5.10
N ASP A 140 14.44 -17.27 -5.59
CA ASP A 140 14.64 -16.11 -4.73
C ASP A 140 13.33 -15.68 -4.06
N SER A 141 12.23 -15.65 -4.82
CA SER A 141 10.88 -15.38 -4.30
C SER A 141 10.46 -16.38 -3.22
N LEU A 142 10.67 -17.67 -3.49
CA LEU A 142 10.39 -18.72 -2.51
C LEU A 142 11.20 -18.52 -1.23
N SER A 143 12.52 -18.31 -1.37
CA SER A 143 13.43 -18.15 -0.23
C SER A 143 13.01 -16.98 0.67
N LYS A 144 12.79 -15.80 0.07
CA LYS A 144 12.37 -14.59 0.78
C LYS A 144 10.99 -14.72 1.41
N GLY A 145 10.02 -15.31 0.70
CA GLY A 145 8.68 -15.55 1.21
C GLY A 145 8.68 -16.49 2.42
N VAL A 146 9.34 -17.65 2.31
CA VAL A 146 9.45 -18.63 3.39
C VAL A 146 10.22 -18.06 4.59
N PHE A 147 11.30 -17.33 4.35
CA PHE A 147 12.05 -16.69 5.43
C PHE A 147 11.19 -15.68 6.21
N THR A 148 10.44 -14.84 5.48
CA THR A 148 9.53 -13.87 6.08
C THR A 148 8.45 -14.56 6.92
N LEU A 149 7.79 -15.58 6.37
CA LEU A 149 6.75 -16.34 7.09
C LEU A 149 7.30 -17.00 8.36
N LYS A 150 8.52 -17.56 8.31
CA LYS A 150 9.19 -18.13 9.51
C LYS A 150 9.44 -17.07 10.57
N LYS A 151 9.89 -15.88 10.19
CA LYS A 151 10.15 -14.77 11.12
C LYS A 151 8.87 -14.23 11.74
N ILE A 152 7.81 -14.09 10.95
CA ILE A 152 6.47 -13.72 11.45
C ILE A 152 5.95 -14.77 12.45
N ALA A 153 5.96 -16.06 12.06
CA ALA A 153 5.42 -17.14 12.89
C ALA A 153 6.21 -17.37 14.19
N SER A 154 7.51 -17.08 14.20
CA SER A 154 8.36 -17.16 15.40
C SER A 154 8.45 -15.85 16.19
N GLY A 155 7.88 -14.76 15.68
CA GLY A 155 7.85 -13.45 16.32
C GLY A 155 6.75 -13.33 17.38
N GLY A 156 6.78 -12.22 18.13
CA GLY A 156 5.73 -11.86 19.09
C GLY A 156 4.46 -11.28 18.45
N VAL A 157 4.47 -11.05 17.13
CA VAL A 157 3.25 -10.72 16.37
C VAL A 157 2.27 -11.88 16.23
N PHE A 158 2.75 -13.13 16.36
CA PHE A 158 1.89 -14.30 16.52
C PHE A 158 1.63 -14.52 18.01
N ASP A 159 0.35 -14.59 18.40
CA ASP A 159 -0.01 -14.87 19.79
C ASP A 159 0.15 -16.38 20.07
N HIS A 160 1.28 -16.75 20.66
CA HIS A 160 1.63 -18.13 21.00
C HIS A 160 0.74 -18.75 22.08
N VAL A 161 -0.05 -17.95 22.81
CA VAL A 161 -0.93 -18.41 23.89
C VAL A 161 -2.37 -18.52 23.41
N GLY A 162 -2.91 -17.42 22.85
CA GLY A 162 -4.30 -17.32 22.41
C GLY A 162 -4.52 -17.61 20.92
N GLY A 163 -3.46 -17.79 20.15
CA GLY A 163 -3.53 -17.97 18.69
C GLY A 163 -3.86 -16.69 17.92
N GLY A 164 -3.67 -16.77 16.61
CA GLY A 164 -3.90 -15.64 15.70
C GLY A 164 -2.79 -14.58 15.75
N PHE A 165 -2.98 -13.54 14.95
CA PHE A 165 -1.99 -12.50 14.72
C PHE A 165 -2.45 -11.15 15.27
N HIS A 166 -1.52 -10.45 15.92
CA HIS A 166 -1.64 -9.03 16.23
C HIS A 166 -1.53 -8.19 14.96
N ARG A 167 -1.92 -6.92 15.03
CA ARG A 167 -2.14 -6.09 13.84
C ARG A 167 -0.88 -5.84 13.00
N TYR A 168 0.25 -5.58 13.64
CA TYR A 168 1.57 -5.37 13.04
C TYR A 168 2.63 -5.37 14.15
N SER A 169 3.91 -5.37 13.77
CA SER A 169 5.03 -5.21 14.71
C SER A 169 5.42 -3.74 14.84
N THR A 170 5.62 -3.24 16.06
CA THR A 170 6.13 -1.88 16.27
C THR A 170 7.63 -1.79 16.02
N ASP A 171 8.36 -2.91 16.10
CA ASP A 171 9.78 -3.02 15.82
C ASP A 171 10.09 -3.83 14.55
N LYS A 172 11.33 -3.75 14.06
CA LYS A 172 11.78 -4.45 12.85
C LYS A 172 11.85 -5.98 12.98
N LYS A 173 11.95 -6.53 14.20
CA LYS A 173 12.26 -7.96 14.40
C LYS A 173 11.03 -8.84 14.54
N TRP A 174 9.83 -8.28 14.38
CA TRP A 174 8.54 -8.95 14.64
C TRP A 174 8.29 -9.29 16.11
N ILE A 175 8.99 -8.65 17.05
CA ILE A 175 8.99 -9.05 18.47
C ILE A 175 7.88 -8.33 19.25
N ILE A 176 7.71 -7.03 19.04
CA ILE A 176 6.80 -6.21 19.84
C ILE A 176 5.53 -5.96 19.03
N PRO A 177 4.41 -6.62 19.37
CA PRO A 177 3.16 -6.43 18.64
C PRO A 177 2.49 -5.10 19.01
N HIS A 178 1.78 -4.53 18.03
CA HIS A 178 0.64 -3.69 18.35
C HIS A 178 -0.52 -4.59 18.79
N PHE A 179 -0.77 -4.66 20.10
CA PHE A 179 -1.59 -5.70 20.76
C PHE A 179 -3.04 -5.87 20.26
N GLU A 180 -3.58 -4.92 19.50
CA GLU A 180 -4.85 -5.07 18.79
C GLU A 180 -4.85 -6.28 17.84
N LYS A 181 -5.96 -7.04 17.82
CA LYS A 181 -6.21 -8.08 16.82
C LYS A 181 -7.36 -7.66 15.93
N LEU A 182 -7.15 -7.72 14.62
CA LEU A 182 -8.17 -7.42 13.62
C LEU A 182 -8.57 -8.69 12.88
N THR A 183 -9.88 -8.84 12.64
CA THR A 183 -10.41 -9.96 11.84
C THR A 183 -9.84 -9.94 10.42
N GLU A 184 -9.66 -8.76 9.83
CA GLU A 184 -9.02 -8.60 8.51
C GLU A 184 -7.62 -9.20 8.46
N VAL A 185 -6.80 -8.97 9.49
CA VAL A 185 -5.43 -9.52 9.55
C VAL A 185 -5.47 -11.04 9.65
N ASN A 186 -6.33 -11.58 10.53
CA ASN A 186 -6.42 -13.01 10.77
C ASN A 186 -7.10 -13.78 9.62
N ALA A 187 -7.94 -13.13 8.82
CA ALA A 187 -8.54 -13.73 7.63
C ALA A 187 -7.56 -13.83 6.45
N ASN A 188 -6.51 -12.98 6.43
CA ASN A 188 -5.47 -12.98 5.40
C ASN A 188 -4.22 -13.80 5.80
N ALA A 189 -4.15 -14.29 7.04
CA ALA A 189 -2.99 -14.97 7.61
C ALA A 189 -3.01 -16.49 7.42
#